data_AF-A0A954R8Z8-F1
#
_entry.id   AF-A0A954R8Z8-F1
#
_cell.length_a   1.000
_cell.length_b   1.000
_cell.length_c   1.000
_cell.angle_alpha   90.00
_cell.angle_beta   90.00
_cell.angle_gamma   90.00
#
_symmetry.space_group_name_H-M   'P 1'
#
loop_
_entity.id
_entity.type
_entity.pdbx_description
1 polymer ?
#
loop_
_entity_poly.entity_id
_entity_poly.type
_entity_poly.pdbx_seq_one_letter_code
_entity_poly.pdbx_strand_id
1 'polypeptide(L)'
;VAIGRVACFHGGCCYGTPTSLPWGCQFPLAPDDLPRHPTQLYEAAFHLLAAATLVWLGRSERFRGQHIKLYILAYLAYRFVSEWLRPEPHLWLGLTGYQWAALALIPLFVWLWRRDTKQLSRNESRLSMV
;
A
#
# COMPACT_ATOMS: atom_id res chain seq x y z
N VAL A 1 -7.74 -0.24 -8.74
CA VAL A 1 -6.28 -0.38 -8.83
C VAL A 1 -5.84 -1.78 -9.21
N ALA A 2 -6.26 -2.82 -8.49
CA ALA A 2 -5.83 -4.20 -8.77
C ALA A 2 -6.04 -4.65 -10.22
N ILE A 3 -7.22 -4.42 -10.80
CA ILE A 3 -7.52 -4.75 -12.20
C ILE A 3 -6.54 -4.06 -13.16
N GLY A 4 -6.26 -2.77 -12.95
CA GLY A 4 -5.29 -2.03 -13.76
C GLY A 4 -3.87 -2.59 -13.64
N ARG A 5 -3.47 -3.08 -12.46
CA ARG A 5 -2.16 -3.73 -12.27
C ARG A 5 -2.06 -5.09 -12.95
N VAL A 6 -3.15 -5.87 -12.99
CA VAL A 6 -3.22 -7.10 -13.80
C VAL A 6 -3.10 -6.76 -15.28
N ALA A 7 -3.71 -5.67 -15.75
CA ALA A 7 -3.51 -5.20 -17.12
C ALA A 7 -2.05 -4.79 -17.39
N CYS A 8 -1.39 -4.09 -16.46
CA CYS A 8 0.05 -3.76 -16.57
C CYS A 8 0.93 -5.01 -16.64
N PHE A 9 0.60 -6.06 -15.88
CA PHE A 9 1.30 -7.34 -15.94
C PHE A 9 1.20 -7.96 -17.34
N HIS A 10 0.00 -7.97 -17.93
CA HIS A 10 -0.22 -8.48 -19.28
C HIS A 10 0.45 -7.60 -20.35
N GLY A 11 0.48 -6.28 -20.14
CA GLY A 11 1.21 -5.34 -20.99
C GLY A 11 2.73 -5.36 -20.80
N GLY A 12 3.25 -6.10 -19.82
CA GLY A 12 4.68 -6.27 -19.59
C GLY A 12 5.41 -5.04 -19.04
N CYS A 13 4.71 -4.05 -18.49
CA CYS A 13 5.31 -2.79 -18.00
C CYS A 13 5.32 -2.71 -16.47
N CYS A 14 6.15 -1.82 -15.90
CA CYS A 14 6.26 -1.59 -14.45
C CYS A 14 6.71 -2.81 -13.63
N TYR A 15 7.58 -3.65 -14.19
CA TYR A 15 8.20 -4.78 -13.50
C TYR A 15 9.24 -4.33 -12.46
N GLY A 16 9.63 -5.25 -11.58
CA GLY A 16 10.65 -5.01 -10.57
C GLY A 16 12.09 -5.25 -11.03
N THR A 17 12.98 -5.31 -10.05
CA THR A 17 14.38 -5.69 -10.22
C THR A 17 14.52 -7.17 -10.65
N PRO A 18 15.66 -7.55 -11.26
CA PRO A 18 15.96 -8.95 -11.59
C PRO A 18 15.93 -9.84 -10.35
N THR A 19 15.46 -11.08 -10.51
CA THR A 19 15.29 -12.03 -9.41
C THR A 19 15.58 -13.46 -9.85
N SER A 20 16.07 -14.27 -8.92
CA SER A 20 16.29 -15.71 -9.10
C SER A 20 15.18 -16.57 -8.47
N LEU A 21 14.13 -15.93 -7.94
CA LEU A 21 13.00 -16.63 -7.33
C LEU A 21 12.21 -17.43 -8.37
N PRO A 22 11.62 -18.58 -7.99
CA PRO A 22 10.98 -19.49 -8.95
C PRO A 22 9.70 -18.93 -9.60
N TRP A 23 9.16 -17.83 -9.07
CA TRP A 23 8.01 -17.12 -9.63
C TRP A 23 8.41 -15.79 -10.34
N GLY A 24 9.70 -15.60 -10.62
CA GLY A 24 10.16 -14.51 -11.47
C GLY A 24 9.60 -14.64 -12.89
N CYS A 25 9.21 -13.53 -13.50
CA CYS A 25 8.65 -13.51 -14.85
C CYS A 25 9.57 -12.75 -15.80
N GLN A 26 9.73 -13.25 -17.02
CA GLN A 26 10.34 -12.49 -18.12
C GLN A 26 9.27 -11.59 -18.72
N PHE A 27 9.63 -10.33 -18.98
CA PHE A 27 8.71 -9.33 -19.51
C PHE A 27 9.20 -8.83 -20.87
N PRO A 28 8.32 -8.71 -21.88
CA PRO A 28 8.73 -8.30 -23.24
C PRO A 28 9.33 -6.89 -23.32
N LEU A 29 8.95 -6.01 -22.38
CA LEU A 29 9.45 -4.63 -22.29
C LEU A 29 10.64 -4.51 -21.33
N ALA A 30 11.17 -5.63 -20.82
CA ALA A 30 12.42 -5.62 -20.09
C ALA A 30 13.59 -5.34 -21.04
N PRO A 31 14.61 -4.57 -20.63
CA PRO A 31 15.80 -4.35 -21.45
C PRO A 31 16.69 -5.60 -21.57
N ASP A 32 16.40 -6.64 -20.77
CA ASP A 32 17.16 -7.87 -20.66
C ASP A 32 16.24 -9.10 -20.60
N ASP A 33 16.78 -10.28 -20.91
CA ASP A 33 16.07 -11.57 -20.84
C ASP A 33 16.06 -12.17 -19.41
N LEU A 34 16.27 -11.34 -18.40
CA LEU A 34 16.34 -11.78 -17.01
C LEU A 34 14.94 -11.89 -16.40
N PRO A 35 14.66 -12.95 -15.61
CA PRO A 35 13.45 -13.00 -14.80
C PRO A 35 13.43 -11.86 -13.79
N ARG A 36 12.28 -11.21 -13.63
CA ARG A 36 12.08 -10.04 -12.75
C ARG A 36 10.90 -10.25 -11.82
N HIS A 37 10.91 -9.53 -10.70
CA HIS A 37 9.78 -9.55 -9.77
C HIS A 37 8.50 -9.03 -10.47
N PRO A 38 7.39 -9.81 -10.49
CA PRO A 38 6.09 -9.34 -10.98
C PRO A 38 5.41 -8.40 -9.96
N THR A 39 6.01 -7.25 -9.71
CA THR A 39 5.56 -6.25 -8.71
C THR A 39 4.13 -5.77 -8.94
N GLN A 40 3.64 -5.85 -10.19
CA GLN A 40 2.26 -5.55 -10.55
C GLN A 40 1.29 -6.55 -9.91
N LEU A 41 1.62 -7.85 -9.89
CA LEU A 41 0.81 -8.87 -9.23
C LEU A 41 0.85 -8.72 -7.71
N TYR A 42 2.01 -8.36 -7.15
CA TYR A 42 2.12 -8.06 -5.71
C TYR A 42 1.23 -6.88 -5.33
N GLU A 43 1.21 -5.82 -6.15
CA GLU A 43 0.39 -4.65 -5.91
C GLU A 43 -1.10 -4.94 -6.11
N ALA A 44 -1.44 -5.76 -7.12
CA ALA A 44 -2.80 -6.22 -7.33
C ALA A 44 -3.32 -7.02 -6.13
N ALA A 45 -2.51 -7.98 -5.64
CA ALA A 45 -2.84 -8.78 -4.47
C ALA A 45 -3.01 -7.92 -3.22
N PHE A 46 -2.11 -6.97 -2.98
CA PHE A 46 -2.23 -6.01 -1.88
C PHE A 46 -3.56 -5.24 -1.95
N HIS A 47 -3.90 -4.65 -3.10
CA HIS A 47 -5.13 -3.86 -3.22
C HIS A 47 -6.40 -4.71 -3.11
N LEU A 48 -6.39 -5.95 -3.62
CA LEU A 48 -7.51 -6.88 -3.44
C LEU A 48 -7.70 -7.25 -1.98
N LEU A 49 -6.61 -7.58 -1.27
CA LEU A 49 -6.66 -7.93 0.15
C LEU A 49 -7.09 -6.72 1.00
N ALA A 50 -6.59 -5.53 0.69
CA ALA A 50 -7.00 -4.29 1.35
C ALA A 50 -8.49 -4.02 1.13
N ALA A 51 -9.01 -4.16 -0.10
CA ALA A 51 -10.42 -3.99 -0.39
C ALA A 51 -11.28 -5.02 0.36
N ALA A 52 -10.92 -6.30 0.33
CA ALA A 52 -11.63 -7.35 1.07
C ALA A 52 -11.66 -7.08 2.58
N THR A 53 -10.51 -6.67 3.14
CA THR A 53 -10.39 -6.31 4.56
C THR A 53 -11.27 -5.12 4.93
N LEU A 54 -11.29 -4.06 4.11
CA LEU A 54 -12.11 -2.88 4.37
C LEU A 54 -13.61 -3.18 4.24
N VAL A 55 -14.01 -4.02 3.27
CA VAL A 55 -15.41 -4.49 3.15
C VAL A 55 -15.80 -5.30 4.38
N TRP A 56 -14.95 -6.22 4.83
CA TRP A 56 -15.21 -6.99 6.04
C TRP A 56 -15.31 -6.12 7.30
N LEU A 57 -14.37 -5.18 7.49
CA LEU A 57 -14.40 -4.25 8.62
C LEU A 57 -15.64 -3.35 8.59
N GLY A 58 -16.03 -2.87 7.41
CA GLY A 58 -17.23 -2.06 7.21
C GLY A 58 -18.53 -2.77 7.61
N ARG A 59 -18.55 -4.10 7.66
CA ARG A 59 -19.70 -4.88 8.16
C ARG A 59 -19.74 -5.04 9.67
N SER A 60 -18.66 -4.68 10.38
CA SER A 60 -18.47 -4.98 11.80
C SER A 60 -18.52 -3.76 12.72
N GLU A 61 -18.81 -2.56 12.20
CA GLU A 61 -18.75 -1.26 12.88
C GLU A 61 -17.40 -0.93 13.56
N ARG A 62 -16.40 -1.80 13.39
CA ARG A 62 -15.04 -1.59 13.86
C ARG A 62 -14.41 -0.45 13.07
N PHE A 63 -13.71 0.43 13.77
CA PHE A 63 -12.98 1.54 13.14
C PHE A 63 -13.88 2.48 12.30
N ARG A 64 -15.12 2.70 12.75
CA ARG A 64 -16.02 3.73 12.20
C ARG A 64 -15.28 5.05 11.97
N GLY A 65 -15.38 5.58 10.74
CA GLY A 65 -14.71 6.82 10.33
C GLY A 65 -13.18 6.75 10.13
N GLN A 66 -12.55 5.57 10.29
CA GLN A 66 -11.08 5.41 10.17
C GLN A 66 -10.64 4.57 8.97
N HIS A 67 -11.57 3.97 8.22
CA HIS A 67 -11.28 3.08 7.07
C HIS A 67 -10.31 3.68 6.04
N ILE A 68 -10.46 4.97 5.70
CA ILE A 68 -9.55 5.66 4.76
C ILE A 68 -8.14 5.76 5.33
N LYS A 69 -8.00 6.10 6.62
CA LYS A 69 -6.68 6.19 7.27
C LYS A 69 -6.02 4.82 7.34
N LEU A 70 -6.81 3.77 7.58
CA LEU A 70 -6.32 2.39 7.60
C LEU A 70 -5.75 2.00 6.23
N TYR A 71 -6.50 2.29 5.17
CA TYR A 71 -6.06 2.06 3.80
C TYR A 71 -4.75 2.81 3.49
N ILE A 72 -4.68 4.09 3.84
CA ILE A 72 -3.48 4.91 3.58
C ILE A 72 -2.28 4.38 4.35
N LEU A 73 -2.43 4.06 5.64
CA LEU A 73 -1.34 3.48 6.43
C LEU A 73 -0.86 2.13 5.86
N ALA A 74 -1.79 1.25 5.50
CA ALA A 74 -1.46 -0.03 4.87
C ALA A 74 -0.74 0.17 3.52
N TYR A 75 -1.21 1.13 2.71
CA TYR A 75 -0.60 1.44 1.42
C TYR A 75 0.79 2.06 1.56
N LEU A 76 1.00 2.95 2.52
CA LEU A 76 2.33 3.53 2.79
C LEU A 76 3.31 2.46 3.26
N ALA A 77 2.87 1.53 4.12
CA ALA A 77 3.68 0.39 4.55
C ALA A 77 4.02 -0.53 3.35
N TYR A 78 3.03 -0.89 2.53
CA TYR A 78 3.27 -1.64 1.30
C TYR A 78 4.23 -0.91 0.37
N ARG A 79 4.04 0.39 0.15
CA ARG A 79 4.88 1.20 -0.72
C ARG A 79 6.33 1.18 -0.25
N PHE A 80 6.57 1.39 1.05
CA PHE A 80 7.89 1.36 1.66
C PHE A 80 8.64 0.04 1.40
N VAL A 81 7.95 -1.09 1.58
CA VAL A 81 8.55 -2.43 1.39
C VAL A 81 8.70 -2.77 -0.10
N SER A 82 7.68 -2.49 -0.91
CA SER A 82 7.68 -2.81 -2.35
C SER A 82 8.75 -2.04 -3.13
N GLU A 83 9.21 -0.92 -2.58
CA GLU A 83 10.19 -0.06 -3.22
C GLU A 83 11.56 -0.71 -3.34
N TRP A 84 11.93 -1.57 -2.40
CA TRP A 84 13.17 -2.37 -2.48
C TRP A 84 13.20 -3.28 -3.71
N LEU A 85 12.03 -3.60 -4.27
CA LEU A 85 11.89 -4.44 -5.46
C LEU A 85 11.78 -3.62 -6.74
N ARG A 86 11.81 -2.28 -6.68
CA ARG A 86 11.63 -1.40 -7.84
C ARG A 86 12.95 -0.73 -8.24
N PRO A 87 13.18 -0.55 -9.55
CA PRO A 87 14.37 0.13 -10.05
C PRO A 87 14.21 1.66 -9.99
N GLU A 88 13.93 2.20 -8.82
CA GLU A 88 13.76 3.65 -8.61
C GLU A 88 15.09 4.30 -8.16
N PRO A 89 15.34 5.58 -8.52
CA PRO A 89 16.54 6.27 -8.10
C PRO A 89 16.55 6.48 -6.59
N HIS A 90 17.64 6.06 -5.95
CA HIS A 90 17.89 6.33 -4.54
C HIS A 90 18.25 7.80 -4.37
N LEU A 91 17.65 8.45 -3.38
CA LEU A 91 17.95 9.83 -3.02
C LEU A 91 19.00 9.83 -1.91
N TRP A 92 18.65 10.37 -0.75
CA TRP A 92 19.54 10.48 0.40
C TRP A 92 19.43 9.23 1.29
N LEU A 93 20.58 8.82 1.86
CA LEU A 93 20.73 7.65 2.74
C LEU A 93 20.34 6.30 2.11
N GLY A 94 20.38 6.19 0.77
CA GLY A 94 20.01 4.95 0.10
C GLY A 94 18.51 4.62 0.16
N LEU A 95 17.66 5.61 0.49
CA LEU A 95 16.21 5.50 0.42
C LEU A 95 15.67 6.24 -0.80
N THR A 96 14.59 5.73 -1.38
CA THR A 96 13.91 6.42 -2.48
C THR A 96 13.00 7.55 -1.96
N GLY A 97 12.57 8.44 -2.85
CA GLY A 97 11.61 9.49 -2.50
C GLY A 97 10.29 8.96 -1.92
N TYR A 98 9.84 7.78 -2.38
CA TYR A 98 8.62 7.16 -1.86
C TYR A 98 8.79 6.62 -0.44
N GLN A 99 9.99 6.11 -0.10
CA GLN A 99 10.30 5.68 1.26
C GLN A 99 10.34 6.88 2.22
N TRP A 100 10.95 7.99 1.81
CA TRP A 100 10.92 9.24 2.57
C TRP A 100 9.50 9.78 2.76
N ALA A 101 8.68 9.77 1.71
CA ALA A 101 7.28 10.15 1.81
C ALA A 101 6.51 9.25 2.79
N ALA A 102 6.74 7.93 2.76
CA ALA A 102 6.14 7.00 3.71
C ALA A 102 6.58 7.28 5.15
N LEU A 103 7.88 7.54 5.40
CA LEU A 103 8.39 7.88 6.73
C LEU A 103 7.79 9.18 7.28
N ALA A 104 7.49 10.16 6.43
CA ALA A 104 6.84 11.40 6.85
C ALA A 104 5.31 11.24 7.07
N LEU A 105 4.64 10.53 6.16
CA LEU A 105 3.18 10.41 6.17
C LEU A 105 2.67 9.39 7.21
N ILE A 106 3.41 8.31 7.49
CA ILE A 106 2.97 7.31 8.48
C ILE A 106 2.75 7.95 9.86
N PRO A 107 3.70 8.70 10.46
CA PRO A 107 3.50 9.38 11.74
C PRO A 107 2.33 10.36 11.72
N LEU A 108 2.16 11.12 10.63
CA LEU A 108 1.06 12.05 10.46
C LEU A 108 -0.30 11.33 10.50
N PHE A 109 -0.46 10.24 9.74
CA PHE A 109 -1.69 9.47 9.71
C PHE A 109 -1.96 8.72 11.03
N VAL A 110 -0.91 8.26 11.72
CA VAL A 110 -1.03 7.69 13.07
C VAL A 110 -1.50 8.76 14.07
N TRP A 111 -0.97 9.98 13.99
CA TRP A 111 -1.42 11.09 14.82
C TRP A 111 -2.88 11.46 14.53
N LEU A 112 -3.27 11.60 13.26
CA LEU A 112 -4.65 11.85 12.84
C LEU A 112 -5.60 10.76 13.34
N TRP A 113 -5.20 9.50 13.24
CA TRP A 113 -5.98 8.38 13.78
C TRP A 113 -6.23 8.54 15.27
N ARG A 114 -5.18 8.80 16.05
CA ARG A 114 -5.27 8.97 17.52
C ARG A 114 -6.16 10.15 17.89
N ARG A 115 -6.04 11.27 17.16
CA ARG A 115 -6.86 12.46 17.36
C ARG A 115 -8.34 12.17 17.13
N ASP A 116 -8.66 11.55 16.00
CA ASP A 116 -10.05 11.32 15.60
C ASP A 116 -10.71 10.23 16.45
N THR A 117 -9.97 9.22 16.88
CA THR A 117 -10.46 8.20 17.82
C THR A 117 -10.93 8.83 19.13
N LYS A 118 -10.15 9.78 19.68
CA LYS A 118 -10.52 10.53 20.89
C LYS A 118 -11.73 11.45 20.68
N GLN A 119 -11.91 11.99 19.48
CA GLN A 119 -13.06 12.85 19.17
C GLN A 119 -14.35 12.03 19.05
N LEU A 120 -14.29 10.86 18.39
CA LEU A 120 -15.43 9.96 18.25
C LEU A 120 -15.94 9.49 19.62
N SER A 121 -15.05 9.02 20.50
CA SER A 121 -15.43 8.56 21.85
C SER A 121 -16.07 9.68 22.69
N ARG A 122 -15.59 10.92 22.54
CA ARG A 122 -16.13 12.08 23.25
C ARG A 122 -17.52 12.46 22.75
N ASN A 123 -17.78 12.35 21.46
CA ASN A 123 -19.09 12.65 20.90
C ASN A 123 -20.12 11.60 21.29
N GLU A 124 -19.75 10.32 21.30
CA GLU A 124 -20.61 9.23 21.78
C GLU A 124 -21.02 9.44 23.25
N SER A 125 -20.08 9.83 24.13
CA SER A 125 -20.39 10.12 25.54
C SER A 125 -21.31 11.32 25.76
N ARG A 126 -21.33 12.30 24.83
CA ARG A 126 -22.24 13.45 24.92
C ARG A 126 -23.66 13.09 24.50
N LEU A 127 -23.80 12.26 23.47
CA LEU A 127 -25.10 11.80 22.98
C LEU A 127 -25.81 10.88 23.98
N SER A 128 -25.08 10.18 24.86
CA SER A 128 -25.68 9.34 25.91
C SER A 128 -26.14 10.12 27.16
N MET A 129 -25.79 11.41 27.28
CA MET A 129 -26.18 12.26 28.43
C MET A 129 -27.38 13.17 28.15
N VAL A 130 -27.83 13.24 26.89
CA VAL A 130 -29.00 14.01 26.44
C VAL A 130 -30.15 13.05 26.19
#